data_AF-A0A519I0W1-F1
#
_entry.id   AF-A0A519I0W1-F1
#
_cell.length_a   1.000
_cell.length_b   1.000
_cell.length_c   1.000
_cell.angle_alpha   90.00
_cell.angle_beta   90.00
_cell.angle_gamma   90.00
#
_symmetry.space_group_name_H-M   'P 1'
#
loop_
_entity.id
_entity.type
_entity.pdbx_description
1 polymer ?
#
loop_
_entity_poly.entity_id
_entity_poly.type
_entity_poly.pdbx_seq_one_letter_code
_entity_poly.pdbx_strand_id
1 'polypeptide(L)' 'MLLRDCYTCQWPGCGRVLGGKSPADDSPTVDHKRPHRGDERLFWAESNLQVLCKWPCHDKHKQALEQESRHHVGVWD' A
#
# COMPACT_ATOMS: atom_id res chain seq x y z
N MET A 1 11.02 -4.31 0.77
CA MET A 1 9.67 -4.52 0.23
C MET A 1 9.69 -4.93 -1.24
N LEU A 2 10.18 -4.10 -2.17
CA LEU A 2 10.20 -4.44 -3.61
C LEU A 2 10.91 -5.75 -3.96
N LEU A 3 12.13 -5.95 -3.44
CA LEU A 3 12.89 -7.20 -3.66
C LEU A 3 12.21 -8.41 -3.02
N ARG A 4 11.66 -8.25 -1.80
CA ARG A 4 10.88 -9.29 -1.10
C ARG A 4 9.71 -9.76 -1.97
N ASP A 5 9.03 -8.81 -2.59
CA ASP A 5 7.83 -9.05 -3.38
C ASP A 5 8.16 -9.29 -4.86
N CYS A 6 9.43 -9.52 -5.21
CA CYS A 6 9.91 -9.73 -6.59
C CYS A 6 9.35 -8.69 -7.58
N TYR A 7 9.30 -7.42 -7.17
CA TYR A 7 8.70 -6.33 -7.93
C TYR A 7 7.27 -6.63 -8.40
N THR A 8 6.49 -7.37 -7.63
CA THR A 8 5.12 -7.78 -8.01
C THR A 8 4.10 -7.09 -7.10
N CYS A 9 3.05 -6.51 -7.69
CA CYS A 9 1.94 -5.91 -6.98
C CYS A 9 1.23 -6.95 -6.10
N GLN A 10 1.09 -6.64 -4.83
CA GLN A 10 0.54 -7.52 -3.80
C GLN A 10 -0.97 -7.37 -3.60
N TRP A 11 -1.64 -6.51 -4.37
CA TRP A 11 -3.10 -6.42 -4.32
C TRP A 11 -3.73 -7.75 -4.72
N PRO A 12 -4.73 -8.27 -3.98
CA PRO A 12 -5.40 -9.51 -4.32
C PRO A 12 -5.91 -9.51 -5.76
N GLY A 13 -5.39 -10.44 -6.58
CA GLY A 13 -5.77 -10.59 -7.98
C GLY A 13 -5.07 -9.66 -8.98
N CYS A 14 -4.12 -8.81 -8.57
CA CYS A 14 -3.39 -7.95 -9.51
C CYS A 14 -2.17 -8.65 -10.14
N GLY A 15 -1.17 -9.04 -9.35
CA GLY A 15 0.01 -9.77 -9.82
C GLY A 15 0.90 -9.03 -10.85
N ARG A 16 0.68 -7.74 -11.08
CA ARG A 16 1.45 -6.94 -12.05
C ARG A 16 2.92 -6.84 -11.63
N VAL A 17 3.83 -7.13 -12.56
CA VAL A 17 5.27 -6.82 -12.41
C VAL A 17 5.48 -5.31 -12.57
N LEU A 18 6.31 -4.74 -11.71
CA LEU A 18 6.51 -3.31 -11.53
C LEU A 18 7.88 -2.90 -12.05
N GLY A 19 7.92 -1.88 -12.90
CA GLY A 19 9.17 -1.36 -13.46
C GLY A 19 9.08 0.10 -13.92
N GLY A 20 7.87 0.64 -14.03
CA GLY A 20 7.63 2.01 -14.43
C GLY A 20 8.25 3.05 -13.51
N LYS A 21 8.66 4.18 -14.11
CA LYS A 21 8.98 5.39 -13.36
C LYS A 21 7.68 6.08 -12.95
N SER A 22 7.63 6.63 -11.74
CA SER A 22 6.47 7.40 -11.29
C SER A 22 6.17 8.56 -12.27
N PRO A 23 4.90 8.79 -12.64
CA PRO A 23 3.68 8.19 -12.09
C PRO A 23 3.06 7.09 -12.97
N ALA A 24 3.85 6.35 -13.75
CA ALA A 24 3.33 5.28 -14.61
C ALA A 24 2.46 4.27 -13.83
N ASP A 25 1.47 3.67 -14.49
CA ASP A 25 0.51 2.74 -13.89
C ASP A 25 1.17 1.57 -13.16
N ASP A 26 2.32 1.11 -13.64
CA ASP A 26 3.13 0.02 -13.11
C ASP A 26 4.30 0.50 -12.23
N SER A 27 4.36 1.80 -11.93
CA SER A 27 5.36 2.31 -10.98
C SER A 27 5.08 1.78 -9.57
N PRO A 28 6.13 1.38 -8.83
CA PRO A 28 5.98 0.79 -7.51
C PRO A 28 5.70 1.84 -6.43
N THR A 29 4.70 1.56 -5.59
CA THR A 29 4.44 2.30 -4.35
C THR A 29 4.38 1.32 -3.17
N VAL A 30 4.90 1.73 -2.00
CA VAL A 30 4.78 0.96 -0.76
C VAL A 30 3.73 1.62 0.12
N ASP A 31 2.80 0.82 0.63
CA ASP A 31 1.69 1.28 1.45
C ASP A 31 1.41 0.29 2.61
N HIS A 32 0.73 0.74 3.65
CA HIS A 32 0.28 -0.07 4.77
C HIS A 32 -0.99 -0.86 4.40
N LYS A 33 -1.04 -2.17 4.67
CA LYS A 33 -2.23 -3.03 4.53
C LYS A 33 -3.35 -2.57 5.44
N ARG A 34 -3.02 -2.34 6.71
CA ARG A 34 -3.89 -1.72 7.70
C ARG A 34 -3.39 -0.29 7.94
N PRO A 35 -4.24 0.73 7.75
CA PRO A 35 -3.88 2.11 8.07
C PRO A 35 -3.36 2.18 9.51
N HIS A 36 -2.16 2.74 9.69
CA HIS A 36 -1.51 2.74 11.00
C HIS A 36 -2.21 3.68 12.00
N ARG A 37 -2.81 4.79 11.52
CA ARG A 37 -3.58 5.74 12.35
C ARG A 37 -2.84 6.13 13.64
N GLY A 38 -1.56 6.46 13.53
CA GLY A 38 -0.70 6.84 14.66
C GLY A 38 -0.09 5.68 15.46
N ASP A 39 -0.54 4.43 15.27
CA ASP A 39 0.12 3.26 15.88
C ASP A 39 1.49 3.00 15.21
N GLU A 40 2.55 3.34 15.92
CA GLU A 40 3.93 3.17 15.47
C GLU A 40 4.28 1.70 15.17
N ARG A 41 3.69 0.74 15.90
CA ARG A 41 3.93 -0.69 15.64
C ARG A 41 3.39 -1.08 14.28
N LEU A 42 2.23 -0.56 13.90
CA LEU A 42 1.66 -0.77 12.55
C LEU A 42 2.43 -0.01 11.48
N PHE A 43 3.00 1.14 11.82
CA PHE A 43 3.78 1.94 10.89
C PHE A 43 5.06 1.21 10.44
N TRP A 44 5.80 0.62 11.39
CA TRP A 44 7.07 -0.06 11.12
C TRP A 44 6.96 -1.55 10.83
N ALA A 45 5.82 -2.20 11.09
CA ALA A 45 5.65 -3.61 10.85
C ALA A 45 5.79 -3.94 9.35
N GLU A 46 6.87 -4.62 8.98
CA GLU A 46 7.10 -5.10 7.60
C GLU A 46 5.94 -5.97 7.07
N SER A 47 5.31 -6.75 7.96
CA SER A 47 4.14 -7.57 7.63
C SER A 47 2.91 -6.73 7.25
N ASN A 48 2.84 -5.49 7.76
CA ASN A 48 1.84 -4.50 7.43
C ASN A 48 2.20 -3.70 6.16
N LEU A 49 3.41 -3.80 5.59
CA LEU A 49 3.76 -3.13 4.34
C LEU A 49 3.48 -4.02 3.12
N GLN A 50 2.90 -3.44 2.07
CA GLN A 50 2.64 -4.08 0.78
C GLN A 50 3.12 -3.21 -0.37
N VAL A 51 3.66 -3.85 -1.41
CA VAL A 51 4.00 -3.20 -2.66
C VAL A 51 2.79 -3.20 -3.59
N LEU A 52 2.41 -2.05 -4.14
CA LEU A 52 1.27 -1.87 -5.04
C LEU A 52 1.71 -1.17 -6.33
N CYS A 53 1.01 -1.45 -7.44
CA CYS A 53 1.10 -0.61 -8.63
C CYS A 53 0.37 0.71 -8.39
N LYS A 54 0.87 1.80 -8.98
CA LYS A 54 0.25 3.13 -8.89
C LYS A 54 -1.23 3.11 -9.27
N TRP A 55 -1.56 2.49 -10.41
CA TRP A 55 -2.94 2.36 -10.88
C TRP A 55 -3.25 0.93 -11.33
N PRO A 56 -4.41 0.34 -10.96
CA PRO A 56 -5.48 0.91 -10.13
C PRO A 56 -5.31 0.62 -8.63
N CYS A 57 -4.30 -0.15 -8.22
CA CYS A 57 -4.29 -0.74 -6.88
C CYS A 57 -4.06 0.29 -5.77
N HIS A 58 -3.04 1.14 -5.90
CA HIS A 58 -2.76 2.16 -4.89
C HIS A 58 -3.78 3.31 -4.96
N ASP A 59 -3.85 4.00 -6.09
CA ASP A 59 -4.61 5.25 -6.20
C ASP A 59 -6.14 5.09 -6.21
N LYS A 60 -6.67 3.91 -6.56
CA LYS A 60 -8.12 3.65 -6.59
C LYS A 60 -8.55 2.75 -5.46
N HIS A 61 -8.09 1.50 -5.47
CA HIS A 61 -8.64 0.49 -4.56
C HIS A 61 -8.22 0.73 -3.12
N LYS A 62 -6.92 0.92 -2.89
CA LYS A 62 -6.40 1.18 -1.56
C LYS A 62 -6.86 2.53 -1.04
N GLN A 63 -6.80 3.57 -1.86
CA GLN A 63 -7.37 4.88 -1.52
C GLN A 63 -8.83 4.76 -1.05
N ALA A 64 -9.69 4.01 -1.75
CA ALA A 64 -11.09 3.81 -1.35
C ALA A 64 -11.22 3.13 0.03
N LEU A 65 -10.49 2.03 0.28
CA LEU A 65 -10.50 1.35 1.59
C LEU A 65 -10.04 2.28 2.73
N GLU A 66 -9.07 3.15 2.48
CA GLU A 66 -8.63 4.12 3.47
C GLU A 66 -9.70 5.16 3.80
N GLN A 67 -10.45 5.61 2.77
CA GLN A 67 -11.55 6.56 2.96
C GLN A 67 -12.68 5.94 3.79
N GLU A 68 -13.02 4.68 3.55
CA GLU A 68 -14.03 3.95 4.34
C GLU A 68 -13.64 3.83 5.82
N SER A 69 -12.35 3.66 6.11
CA SER A 69 -11.86 3.51 7.49
C SER A 69 -11.67 4.83 8.27
N ARG A 70 -12.01 5.99 7.70
CA ARG A 70 -11.71 7.33 8.28
C ARG A 70 -12.35 7.61 9.63
N HIS A 71 -13.38 6.86 10.01
CA HIS A 71 -14.03 6.99 11.32
C HIS A 71 -13.17 6.45 12.48
N HIS A 72 -12.12 5.68 12.18
CA HIS A 72 -11.12 5.27 13.17
C HIS A 72 -10.06 6.36 13.32
N VAL A 73 -10.28 7.26 14.28
CA VAL A 73 -9.35 8.36 14.61
C VAL A 73 -8.06 7.76 15.19
N GLY A 74 -6.92 8.37 14.85
CA GLY A 74 -5.62 7.85 15.25
C GLY A 74 -5.29 8.01 16.73
N VAL A 75 -4.43 7.12 17.21
CA VAL A 75 -3.79 7.21 18.52
C VAL A 75 -2.53 8.04 18.31
N TRP A 76 -2.60 9.32 18.67
CA TRP A 76 -1.47 10.24 18.61
C TRP A 76 -1.16 10.62 20.05
N ASP A 77 -0.30 9.86 20.70
CA ASP A 77 0.24 10.17 22.03
C ASP A 77 1.56 10.94 21.90
#